data_AF-A0A6J0PPT4-F1
#
_entry.id   AF-A0A6J0PPT4-F1
#
_cell.length_a   1.000
_cell.length_b   1.000
_cell.length_c   1.000
_cell.angle_alpha   90.00
_cell.angle_beta   90.00
_cell.angle_gamma   90.00
#
_symmetry.space_group_name_H-M   'P 1'
#
loop_
_entity.id
_entity.type
_entity.pdbx_description
1 polymer ?
#
loop_
_entity_poly.entity_id
_entity_poly.type
_entity_poly.pdbx_seq_one_letter_code
_entity_poly.pdbx_strand_id
1 'polypeptide(L)'
;SDKQAISVGFVGYPNVGKSSVINTLRTKNVCKVAPIPGETKVWQYITLTKRIFLIDCPGVVYQNKDSETDIVLKGVVRITNLEDASEHIGEVLRRVKKEHLQRAYKIEDWVDENDFLVQLCRSTGKLLKGGEPDLMTAAKMILHDWQRGKIPFFVAPPQQQEGDPSGNSNLPDASEEPTISTDRTAAAMKAIAGIISSQQLMHVPAHKDFGNVIETETKKIEHPEEDASPSEI
;
A
#
# COMPACT_ATOMS: atom_id res chain seq x y z
N SER A 1 23.77 32.84 -5.76
CA SER A 1 22.46 32.49 -6.32
C SER A 1 21.93 31.31 -5.53
N ASP A 2 21.05 31.60 -4.58
CA ASP A 2 20.45 30.59 -3.70
C ASP A 2 19.46 29.76 -4.51
N LYS A 3 19.89 28.57 -4.90
CA LYS A 3 19.05 27.63 -5.64
C LYS A 3 17.93 27.13 -4.69
N GLN A 4 16.69 27.31 -5.12
CA GLN A 4 15.46 26.96 -4.39
C GLN A 4 15.45 25.50 -3.92
N ALA A 5 15.01 25.26 -2.69
CA ALA A 5 14.80 23.92 -2.15
C ALA A 5 13.44 23.34 -2.60
N ILE A 6 13.37 22.02 -2.71
CA ILE A 6 12.18 21.27 -3.14
C ILE A 6 11.73 20.35 -2.01
N SER A 7 10.43 20.36 -1.72
CA SER A 7 9.79 19.43 -0.78
C SER A 7 8.90 18.46 -1.55
N VAL A 8 9.02 17.17 -1.26
CA VAL A 8 8.28 16.08 -1.93
C VAL A 8 7.50 15.30 -0.89
N GLY A 9 6.17 15.31 -1.00
CA GLY A 9 5.29 14.56 -0.10
C GLY A 9 4.96 13.16 -0.61
N PHE A 10 4.93 12.20 0.31
CA PHE A 10 4.47 10.84 0.05
C PHE A 10 3.05 10.68 0.57
N VAL A 11 2.09 10.54 -0.34
CA VAL A 11 0.65 10.40 -0.04
C VAL A 11 0.14 9.08 -0.59
N GLY A 12 -0.80 8.46 0.12
CA GLY A 12 -1.43 7.21 -0.30
C GLY A 12 -2.06 6.45 0.86
N TYR A 13 -2.66 5.30 0.55
CA TYR A 13 -3.32 4.44 1.53
C TYR A 13 -2.39 4.02 2.68
N PRO A 14 -2.95 3.61 3.83
CA PRO A 14 -2.18 2.91 4.86
C PRO A 14 -1.44 1.69 4.28
N ASN A 15 -0.30 1.32 4.88
CA ASN A 15 0.46 0.11 4.54
C ASN A 15 1.00 -0.05 3.11
N VAL A 16 0.87 0.96 2.23
CA VAL A 16 1.44 0.92 0.87
C VAL A 16 2.97 1.12 0.81
N GLY A 17 3.64 1.29 1.96
CA GLY A 17 5.10 1.37 2.03
C GLY A 17 5.71 2.78 1.93
N LYS A 18 4.93 3.86 2.12
CA LYS A 18 5.41 5.25 2.06
C LYS A 18 6.70 5.49 2.87
N SER A 19 6.63 5.22 4.18
CA SER A 19 7.75 5.34 5.11
C SER A 19 8.92 4.41 4.77
N SER A 20 8.63 3.20 4.25
CA SER A 20 9.65 2.25 3.80
C SER A 20 10.42 2.75 2.57
N VAL A 21 9.73 3.38 1.61
CA VAL A 21 10.37 4.02 0.46
C VAL A 21 11.29 5.14 0.92
N ILE A 22 10.86 5.97 1.87
CA ILE A 22 11.69 7.04 2.42
C ILE A 22 12.94 6.47 3.12
N ASN A 23 12.79 5.43 3.95
CA ASN A 23 13.92 4.76 4.59
C ASN A 23 14.91 4.20 3.57
N THR A 24 14.40 3.64 2.47
CA THR A 24 15.21 3.13 1.37
C THR A 24 15.99 4.25 0.69
N LEU A 25 15.33 5.37 0.36
CA LEU A 25 15.98 6.56 -0.21
C LEU A 25 17.03 7.17 0.72
N ARG A 26 16.81 7.08 2.04
CA ARG A 26 17.78 7.53 3.05
C ARG A 26 18.88 6.52 3.34
N THR A 27 18.73 5.28 2.89
CA THR A 27 19.60 4.14 3.25
C THR A 27 19.76 3.97 4.77
N LYS A 28 18.74 4.36 5.53
CA LYS A 28 18.68 4.23 6.99
C LYS A 28 17.24 4.32 7.48
N ASN A 29 16.99 3.79 8.67
CA ASN A 29 15.67 3.81 9.32
C ASN A 29 15.41 5.18 9.97
N VAL A 30 14.92 6.15 9.19
CA VAL A 30 14.49 7.47 9.69
C VAL A 30 13.03 7.51 10.11
N CYS A 31 12.17 6.77 9.40
CA CYS A 31 10.76 6.60 9.69
C CYS A 31 10.55 5.29 10.44
N LYS A 32 9.61 5.29 11.40
CA LYS A 32 9.08 4.06 11.96
C LYS A 32 8.25 3.33 10.89
N VAL A 33 8.35 2.02 10.85
CA VAL A 33 7.62 1.16 9.93
C VAL A 33 7.11 -0.07 10.67
N ALA A 34 5.89 -0.48 10.38
CA ALA A 34 5.30 -1.68 10.94
C ALA A 34 4.23 -2.22 9.96
N PRO A 35 3.97 -3.54 9.94
CA PRO A 35 2.91 -4.15 9.14
C PRO A 35 1.54 -3.99 9.81
N ILE A 36 1.24 -2.79 10.31
CA ILE A 36 -0.02 -2.42 10.93
C ILE A 36 -0.41 -1.01 10.45
N PRO A 37 -1.71 -0.76 10.16
CA PRO A 37 -2.15 0.57 9.79
C PRO A 37 -1.98 1.55 10.96
N GLY A 38 -1.76 2.82 10.63
CA GLY A 38 -1.65 3.90 11.61
C GLY A 38 -0.29 4.02 12.30
N GLU A 39 0.77 3.39 11.77
CA GLU A 39 2.14 3.56 12.29
C GLU A 39 2.61 5.03 12.20
N THR A 40 2.45 5.64 11.02
CA THR A 40 2.70 7.08 10.84
C THR A 40 1.45 7.87 11.23
N LYS A 41 1.49 8.53 12.39
CA LYS A 41 0.37 9.30 12.95
C LYS A 41 0.41 10.79 12.63
N VAL A 42 1.61 11.32 12.48
CA VAL A 42 1.87 12.74 12.23
C VAL A 42 2.86 12.85 11.09
N TRP A 43 2.66 13.84 10.23
CA TRP A 43 3.59 14.16 9.16
C TRP A 43 4.97 14.59 9.70
N GLN A 44 6.03 14.29 8.96
CA GLN A 44 7.41 14.62 9.37
C GLN A 44 8.29 14.97 8.16
N TYR A 45 9.20 15.94 8.38
CA TYR A 45 10.18 16.37 7.40
C TYR A 45 11.49 15.59 7.49
N ILE A 46 11.99 15.15 6.34
CA ILE A 46 13.17 14.30 6.24
C ILE A 46 14.10 14.85 5.14
N THR A 47 15.28 15.31 5.53
CA THR A 47 16.27 15.85 4.57
C THR A 47 16.92 14.73 3.75
N LEU A 48 16.61 14.60 2.47
CA LEU A 48 17.31 13.66 1.57
C LEU A 48 18.68 14.20 1.15
N THR A 49 18.69 15.44 0.67
CA THR A 49 19.92 16.19 0.31
C THR A 49 19.82 17.61 0.84
N LYS A 50 20.88 18.43 0.66
CA LYS A 50 20.85 19.87 1.03
C LYS A 50 19.71 20.67 0.37
N ARG A 51 19.07 20.16 -0.69
CA ARG A 51 18.03 20.85 -1.45
C ARG A 51 16.74 20.07 -1.63
N ILE A 52 16.67 18.82 -1.16
CA ILE A 52 15.49 17.97 -1.32
C ILE A 52 15.06 17.48 0.05
N PHE A 53 13.83 17.81 0.41
CA PHE A 53 13.17 17.34 1.61
C PHE A 53 12.04 16.39 1.22
N LEU A 54 11.92 15.30 1.97
CA LEU A 54 10.82 14.35 1.85
C LEU A 54 9.86 14.58 3.01
N ILE A 55 8.57 14.42 2.75
CA ILE A 55 7.53 14.50 3.77
C ILE A 55 6.84 13.15 3.83
N ASP A 56 6.97 12.47 4.97
CA ASP A 56 6.21 11.26 5.27
C ASP A 56 4.87 11.66 5.87
N CYS A 57 3.76 11.18 5.31
CA CYS A 57 2.42 11.52 5.76
C CYS A 57 1.66 10.28 6.27
N PRO A 58 0.70 10.46 7.21
CA PRO A 58 -0.25 9.41 7.55
C PRO A 58 -0.96 8.84 6.33
N GLY A 59 -1.43 7.59 6.43
CA GLY A 59 -2.24 6.99 5.38
C GLY A 59 -3.61 7.66 5.29
N VAL A 60 -4.04 7.96 4.07
CA VAL A 60 -5.37 8.55 3.81
C VAL A 60 -6.24 7.51 3.11
N VAL A 61 -7.50 7.42 3.54
CA VAL A 61 -8.50 6.51 2.99
C VAL A 61 -9.60 7.39 2.39
N TYR A 62 -9.88 7.20 1.10
CA TYR A 62 -10.92 7.94 0.41
C TYR A 62 -12.25 7.17 0.50
N GLN A 63 -13.37 7.91 0.56
CA GLN A 63 -14.71 7.31 0.49
C GLN A 63 -14.97 6.84 -0.94
N ASN A 64 -14.58 5.60 -1.22
CA ASN A 64 -14.86 4.91 -2.48
C ASN A 64 -16.06 3.97 -2.31
N LYS A 65 -16.52 3.36 -3.41
CA LYS A 65 -17.53 2.29 -3.40
C LYS A 65 -16.95 0.93 -2.94
N ASP A 66 -16.00 0.98 -2.01
CA ASP A 66 -15.35 -0.21 -1.46
C ASP A 66 -16.32 -0.91 -0.50
N SER A 67 -16.40 -2.24 -0.59
CA SER A 67 -17.06 -3.02 0.45
C SER A 67 -16.25 -3.00 1.75
N GLU A 68 -16.86 -3.38 2.87
CA GLU A 68 -16.14 -3.54 4.14
C GLU A 68 -14.99 -4.55 4.00
N THR A 69 -15.23 -5.67 3.32
CA THR A 69 -14.20 -6.65 3.00
C THR A 69 -13.06 -6.04 2.18
N ASP A 70 -13.33 -5.15 1.21
CA ASP A 70 -12.27 -4.46 0.47
C ASP A 70 -11.40 -3.57 1.37
N ILE A 71 -12.02 -2.88 2.32
CA ILE A 71 -11.29 -2.03 3.29
C ILE A 71 -10.37 -2.89 4.17
N VAL A 72 -10.86 -4.05 4.63
CA VAL A 72 -10.09 -5.03 5.40
C VAL A 72 -8.92 -5.60 4.58
N LEU A 73 -9.19 -6.06 3.36
CA LEU A 73 -8.18 -6.66 2.49
C LEU A 73 -7.14 -5.65 2.00
N LYS A 74 -7.48 -4.36 1.90
CA LYS A 74 -6.51 -3.27 1.62
C LYS A 74 -5.62 -2.92 2.81
N GLY A 75 -5.83 -3.52 3.98
CA GLY A 75 -5.00 -3.27 5.16
C GLY A 75 -5.22 -1.90 5.80
N VAL A 76 -6.43 -1.34 5.64
CA VAL A 76 -6.80 -0.06 6.24
C VAL A 76 -7.10 -0.20 7.73
N VAL A 77 -7.75 -1.29 8.11
CA VAL A 77 -8.15 -1.58 9.49
C VAL A 77 -7.23 -2.61 10.13
N ARG A 78 -7.12 -2.53 11.46
CA ARG A 78 -6.27 -3.44 12.23
C ARG A 78 -7.02 -4.75 12.48
N ILE A 79 -6.52 -5.85 11.90
CA ILE A 79 -7.14 -7.19 11.97
C ILE A 79 -7.41 -7.65 13.41
N THR A 80 -6.54 -7.29 14.37
CA THR A 80 -6.72 -7.68 15.78
C THR A 80 -8.06 -7.21 16.36
N ASN A 81 -8.56 -6.08 15.86
CA ASN A 81 -9.77 -5.42 16.35
C ASN A 81 -11.02 -5.81 15.54
N LEU A 82 -10.90 -6.67 14.53
CA LEU A 82 -12.06 -7.16 13.80
C LEU A 82 -12.83 -8.16 14.68
N GLU A 83 -14.12 -7.91 14.84
CA GLU A 83 -15.04 -8.80 15.56
C GLU A 83 -15.48 -9.95 14.65
N ASP A 84 -15.74 -9.68 13.37
CA ASP A 84 -16.30 -10.65 12.42
C ASP A 84 -15.29 -11.08 11.34
N ALA A 85 -14.06 -11.40 11.74
CA ALA A 85 -12.97 -11.67 10.80
C ALA A 85 -13.24 -12.83 9.83
N SER A 86 -14.08 -13.80 10.21
CA SER A 86 -14.46 -14.94 9.39
C SER A 86 -15.25 -14.57 8.14
N GLU A 87 -16.05 -13.49 8.18
CA GLU A 87 -16.92 -13.08 7.06
C GLU A 87 -16.12 -12.65 5.83
N HIS A 88 -14.88 -12.22 6.02
CA HIS A 88 -14.00 -11.76 4.94
C HIS A 88 -13.26 -12.90 4.23
N ILE A 89 -13.29 -14.13 4.78
CA ILE A 89 -12.49 -15.25 4.28
C ILE A 89 -12.99 -15.78 2.93
N GLY A 90 -14.31 -15.80 2.71
CA GLY A 90 -14.88 -16.20 1.42
C GLY A 90 -14.27 -15.41 0.25
N GLU A 91 -14.09 -14.10 0.42
CA GLU A 91 -13.50 -13.25 -0.60
C GLU A 91 -12.00 -13.50 -0.81
N VAL A 92 -11.26 -13.84 0.26
CA VAL A 92 -9.85 -14.26 0.14
C VAL A 92 -9.76 -15.54 -0.68
N LEU A 93 -10.55 -16.56 -0.34
CA LEU A 93 -10.57 -17.84 -1.04
C LEU A 93 -10.96 -17.70 -2.51
N ARG A 94 -11.85 -16.75 -2.82
CA ARG A 94 -12.28 -16.43 -4.19
C ARG A 94 -11.19 -15.72 -5.00
N ARG A 95 -10.41 -14.83 -4.36
CA ARG A 95 -9.38 -14.02 -5.02
C ARG A 95 -8.08 -14.79 -5.25
N VAL A 96 -7.66 -15.60 -4.27
CA VAL A 96 -6.39 -16.34 -4.35
C VAL A 96 -6.60 -17.61 -5.17
N LYS A 97 -5.65 -17.93 -6.05
CA LYS A 97 -5.69 -19.21 -6.78
C LYS A 97 -5.62 -20.39 -5.82
N LYS A 98 -6.43 -21.41 -6.08
CA LYS A 98 -6.59 -22.59 -5.21
C LYS A 98 -5.25 -23.25 -4.88
N GLU A 99 -4.34 -23.36 -5.85
CA GLU A 99 -3.05 -24.01 -5.70
C GLU A 99 -2.14 -23.29 -4.69
N HIS A 100 -2.29 -21.96 -4.58
CA HIS A 100 -1.53 -21.17 -3.61
C HIS A 100 -2.01 -21.41 -2.19
N LEU A 101 -3.32 -21.52 -2.00
CA LEU A 101 -3.93 -21.83 -0.70
C LEU A 101 -3.61 -23.26 -0.25
N GLN A 102 -3.74 -24.24 -1.17
CA GLN A 102 -3.37 -25.63 -0.92
C GLN A 102 -1.93 -25.75 -0.45
N ARG A 103 -1.00 -25.08 -1.15
CA ARG A 103 0.42 -25.07 -0.77
C ARG A 103 0.68 -24.38 0.57
N ALA A 104 0.03 -23.24 0.82
CA ALA A 104 0.26 -22.43 2.01
C ALA A 104 -0.26 -23.11 3.28
N TYR A 105 -1.43 -23.76 3.20
CA TYR A 105 -2.15 -24.29 4.35
C TYR A 105 -2.18 -25.82 4.42
N LYS A 106 -1.70 -26.52 3.38
CA LYS A 106 -1.70 -28.00 3.27
C LYS A 106 -3.10 -28.60 3.39
N ILE A 107 -4.08 -27.90 2.83
CA ILE A 107 -5.48 -28.34 2.73
C ILE A 107 -5.72 -28.69 1.26
N GLU A 108 -6.13 -29.93 0.96
CA GLU A 108 -6.31 -30.39 -0.42
C GLU A 108 -7.56 -29.76 -1.05
N ASP A 109 -8.72 -29.93 -0.43
CA ASP A 109 -9.99 -29.43 -0.93
C ASP A 109 -10.86 -28.93 0.23
N TRP A 110 -11.80 -28.05 -0.11
CA TRP A 110 -12.80 -27.51 0.82
C TRP A 110 -14.12 -27.27 0.08
N VAL A 111 -15.22 -27.39 0.82
CA VAL A 111 -16.58 -27.16 0.28
C VAL A 111 -16.93 -25.67 0.29
N ASP A 112 -16.68 -25.02 1.43
CA ASP A 112 -16.96 -23.61 1.67
C ASP A 112 -15.89 -22.98 2.59
N GLU A 113 -16.03 -21.69 2.89
CA GLU A 113 -15.13 -20.97 3.78
C GLU A 113 -15.10 -21.51 5.21
N ASN A 114 -16.22 -22.06 5.71
CA ASN A 114 -16.30 -22.60 7.06
C ASN A 114 -15.55 -23.93 7.15
N ASP A 115 -15.73 -24.82 6.18
CA ASP A 115 -15.00 -26.07 6.05
C ASP A 115 -13.49 -25.81 5.94
N PHE A 116 -13.08 -24.84 5.12
CA PHE A 116 -11.68 -24.44 5.02
C PHE A 116 -11.12 -24.00 6.38
N LEU A 117 -11.84 -23.15 7.13
CA LEU A 117 -11.42 -22.68 8.45
C LEU A 117 -11.37 -23.83 9.47
N VAL A 118 -12.34 -24.74 9.48
CA VAL A 118 -12.35 -25.91 10.37
C VAL A 118 -11.15 -26.81 10.10
N GLN A 119 -10.86 -27.12 8.83
CA GLN A 119 -9.69 -27.91 8.43
C GLN A 119 -8.38 -27.22 8.85
N LEU A 120 -8.30 -25.90 8.67
CA LEU A 120 -7.15 -25.11 9.10
C LEU A 120 -6.97 -25.16 10.63
N CYS A 121 -8.04 -24.97 11.41
CA CYS A 121 -8.00 -25.04 12.87
C CYS A 121 -7.49 -26.40 13.36
N ARG A 122 -8.00 -27.49 12.78
CA ARG A 122 -7.60 -28.86 13.13
C ARG A 122 -6.13 -29.14 12.80
N SER A 123 -5.67 -28.73 11.62
CA SER A 123 -4.27 -28.95 11.20
C SER A 123 -3.27 -28.08 11.97
N THR A 124 -3.67 -26.89 12.43
CA THR A 124 -2.79 -25.95 13.15
C THR A 124 -2.95 -25.99 14.67
N GLY A 125 -3.87 -26.80 15.20
CA GLY A 125 -4.15 -26.90 16.63
C GLY A 125 -4.84 -25.67 17.23
N LYS A 126 -5.48 -24.83 16.41
CA LYS A 126 -6.23 -23.64 16.85
C LYS A 126 -7.63 -24.07 17.31
N LEU A 127 -7.68 -24.67 18.49
CA LEU A 127 -8.88 -25.19 19.11
C LEU A 127 -9.16 -24.45 20.43
N LEU A 128 -10.44 -24.20 20.70
CA LEU A 128 -10.93 -23.72 21.98
C LEU A 128 -10.96 -24.85 23.01
N LYS A 129 -11.32 -24.50 24.25
CA LYS A 129 -11.60 -25.50 25.29
C LYS A 129 -12.71 -26.42 24.80
N GLY A 130 -12.52 -27.73 24.97
CA GLY A 130 -13.45 -28.75 24.46
C GLY A 130 -13.13 -29.25 23.05
N GLY A 131 -12.09 -28.73 22.39
CA GLY A 131 -11.66 -29.19 21.07
C GLY A 131 -12.44 -28.58 19.91
N GLU A 132 -13.26 -27.56 20.18
CA GLU A 132 -14.00 -26.83 19.14
C GLU A 132 -13.05 -25.97 18.30
N PRO A 133 -13.19 -25.93 16.97
CA PRO A 133 -12.39 -25.08 16.09
C PRO A 133 -12.51 -23.57 16.42
N ASP A 134 -11.39 -22.88 16.61
CA ASP A 134 -11.36 -21.42 16.78
C ASP A 134 -11.31 -20.70 15.42
N LEU A 135 -12.48 -20.58 14.79
CA LEU A 135 -12.61 -20.00 13.44
C LEU A 135 -12.14 -18.54 13.40
N MET A 136 -12.35 -17.78 14.47
CA MET A 136 -11.97 -16.38 14.55
C MET A 136 -10.45 -16.19 14.52
N THR A 137 -9.72 -16.99 15.31
CA THR A 137 -8.26 -16.95 15.32
C THR A 137 -7.68 -17.41 13.98
N ALA A 138 -8.25 -18.46 13.37
CA ALA A 138 -7.83 -18.91 12.05
C ALA A 138 -8.09 -17.86 10.96
N ALA A 139 -9.25 -17.21 10.98
CA ALA A 139 -9.57 -16.14 10.03
C ALA A 139 -8.60 -14.95 10.16
N LYS A 140 -8.34 -14.47 11.38
CA LYS A 140 -7.35 -13.40 11.63
C LYS A 140 -5.95 -13.79 11.14
N MET A 141 -5.56 -15.06 11.29
CA MET A 141 -4.29 -15.57 10.78
C MET A 141 -4.23 -15.49 9.25
N ILE A 142 -5.28 -15.91 8.55
CA ILE A 142 -5.37 -15.82 7.07
C ILE A 142 -5.33 -14.36 6.62
N LEU A 143 -6.07 -13.45 7.25
CA LEU A 143 -6.07 -12.03 6.90
C LEU A 143 -4.68 -11.40 7.10
N HIS A 144 -3.95 -11.80 8.14
CA HIS A 144 -2.56 -11.36 8.32
C HIS A 144 -1.65 -11.91 7.23
N ASP A 145 -1.80 -13.18 6.85
CA ASP A 145 -1.05 -13.81 5.76
C ASP A 145 -1.33 -13.11 4.42
N TRP A 146 -2.58 -12.71 4.17
CA TRP A 146 -2.99 -11.89 3.04
C TRP A 146 -2.28 -10.54 3.02
N GLN A 147 -2.40 -9.76 4.11
CA GLN A 147 -1.83 -8.40 4.16
C GLN A 147 -0.30 -8.38 4.12
N ARG A 148 0.35 -9.48 4.56
CA ARG A 148 1.82 -9.64 4.51
C ARG A 148 2.33 -10.23 3.20
N GLY A 149 1.43 -10.57 2.27
CA GLY A 149 1.79 -11.15 0.97
C GLY A 149 2.31 -12.58 1.04
N LYS A 150 2.01 -13.33 2.11
CA LYS A 150 2.37 -14.76 2.23
C LYS A 150 1.55 -15.62 1.27
N ILE A 151 0.28 -15.25 1.08
CA ILE A 151 -0.56 -15.80 0.01
C ILE A 151 -0.60 -14.80 -1.15
N PRO A 152 -0.12 -15.19 -2.35
CA PRO A 152 0.01 -14.26 -3.47
C PRO A 152 -1.33 -13.97 -4.13
N PHE A 153 -1.60 -12.69 -4.35
CA PHE A 153 -2.72 -12.20 -5.14
C PHE A 153 -2.33 -10.93 -5.90
N PHE A 154 -2.85 -10.79 -7.12
CA PHE A 154 -2.78 -9.56 -7.88
C PHE A 154 -4.02 -9.44 -8.77
N VAL A 155 -4.40 -8.20 -9.07
CA VAL A 155 -5.43 -7.90 -10.06
C VAL A 155 -4.73 -7.65 -11.39
N ALA A 156 -5.14 -8.37 -12.44
CA ALA A 156 -4.61 -8.13 -13.78
C ALA A 156 -4.98 -6.71 -14.23
N PRO A 157 -4.06 -5.98 -14.91
CA PRO A 157 -4.40 -4.69 -15.47
C PRO A 157 -5.52 -4.85 -16.52
N PRO A 158 -6.33 -3.80 -16.76
CA PRO A 158 -7.29 -3.80 -17.85
C PRO A 158 -6.60 -4.16 -19.16
N GLN A 159 -7.15 -5.13 -19.90
CA GLN A 159 -6.64 -5.49 -21.21
C GLN A 159 -6.88 -4.31 -22.15
N GLN A 160 -5.83 -3.85 -22.84
CA GLN A 160 -6.01 -2.93 -23.96
C GLN A 160 -6.73 -3.72 -25.05
N GLN A 161 -7.92 -3.26 -25.47
CA GLN A 161 -8.56 -3.83 -26.64
C GLN A 161 -7.64 -3.55 -27.83
N GLU A 162 -6.94 -4.57 -28.31
CA GLU A 162 -6.31 -4.49 -29.63
C GLU A 162 -7.46 -4.29 -30.63
N GLY A 163 -7.44 -3.15 -31.33
CA GLY A 163 -8.40 -2.87 -32.38
C GLY A 163 -8.41 -4.03 -33.38
N ASP A 164 -9.61 -4.46 -33.73
CA ASP A 164 -9.91 -5.51 -34.70
C ASP A 164 -8.94 -5.48 -35.92
N PRO A 165 -8.13 -6.54 -36.16
CA PRO A 165 -7.21 -6.60 -37.29
C PRO A 165 -7.96 -6.98 -38.58
N SER A 166 -9.03 -6.25 -38.89
CA SER A 166 -9.69 -6.29 -40.20
C SER A 166 -8.95 -5.35 -41.17
N GLY A 167 -7.70 -5.67 -41.47
CA GLY A 167 -6.80 -4.85 -42.26
C GLY A 167 -5.65 -5.66 -42.83
N ASN A 168 -5.96 -6.42 -43.88
CA ASN A 168 -5.06 -7.24 -44.69
C ASN A 168 -3.67 -6.59 -44.90
N SER A 169 -2.63 -7.13 -44.29
CA SER A 169 -1.27 -7.01 -44.83
C SER A 169 -0.46 -8.25 -44.45
N ASN A 170 -0.05 -8.97 -45.50
CA ASN A 170 0.74 -10.19 -45.43
C ASN A 170 2.05 -9.94 -44.67
N LEU A 171 2.35 -10.77 -43.66
CA LEU A 171 3.72 -11.02 -43.21
C LEU A 171 4.02 -12.52 -43.35
N PRO A 172 5.16 -12.90 -43.96
CA PRO A 172 5.63 -14.26 -43.91
C PRO A 172 6.31 -14.58 -42.57
N ASP A 173 6.35 -15.90 -42.36
CA ASP A 173 6.64 -16.72 -41.19
C ASP A 173 7.93 -16.44 -40.41
N ALA A 174 7.88 -16.85 -39.14
CA ALA A 174 8.90 -16.77 -38.13
C ALA A 174 10.04 -17.78 -38.36
N SER A 175 11.28 -17.31 -38.29
CA SER A 175 12.37 -18.04 -37.63
C SER A 175 13.63 -17.18 -37.70
N GLU A 176 14.03 -16.64 -36.56
CA GLU A 176 15.44 -16.45 -36.17
C GLU A 176 15.45 -15.77 -34.79
N GLU A 177 15.95 -16.47 -33.78
CA GLU A 177 16.37 -15.83 -32.52
C GLU A 177 17.64 -15.00 -32.79
N PRO A 178 17.75 -13.78 -32.27
CA PRO A 178 19.06 -13.39 -31.78
C PRO A 178 19.09 -12.43 -30.57
N THR A 179 19.99 -12.78 -29.64
CA THR A 179 20.99 -11.93 -28.97
C THR A 179 20.61 -10.64 -28.23
N ILE A 180 21.11 -10.56 -26.99
CA ILE A 180 21.09 -9.40 -26.08
C ILE A 180 21.72 -8.17 -26.76
N SER A 181 20.91 -7.16 -27.09
CA SER A 181 21.38 -5.87 -27.60
C SER A 181 20.73 -4.70 -26.85
N THR A 182 21.41 -3.55 -26.92
CA THR A 182 21.13 -2.23 -26.35
C THR A 182 19.74 -1.63 -26.64
N ASP A 183 18.87 -2.33 -27.36
CA ASP A 183 17.51 -1.89 -27.73
C ASP A 183 16.51 -1.88 -26.57
N ARG A 184 16.68 -2.71 -25.54
CA ARG A 184 15.75 -2.74 -24.38
C ARG A 184 15.69 -1.41 -23.64
N THR A 185 16.80 -0.67 -23.56
CA THR A 185 16.84 0.64 -22.87
C THR A 185 16.14 1.71 -23.68
N ALA A 186 16.26 1.68 -25.01
CA ALA A 186 15.55 2.58 -25.92
C ALA A 186 14.05 2.28 -25.97
N ALA A 187 13.68 1.00 -26.01
CA ALA A 187 12.29 0.54 -25.92
C ALA A 187 11.65 0.90 -24.56
N ALA A 188 12.39 0.73 -23.47
CA ALA A 188 11.94 1.15 -22.14
C ALA A 188 11.78 2.67 -22.02
N MET A 189 12.73 3.47 -22.53
CA MET A 189 12.58 4.93 -22.56
C MET A 189 11.42 5.39 -23.45
N LYS A 190 11.19 4.72 -24.58
CA LYS A 190 10.05 5.01 -25.46
C LYS A 190 8.70 4.65 -24.81
N ALA A 191 8.65 3.55 -24.06
CA ALA A 191 7.48 3.16 -23.28
C ALA A 191 7.20 4.17 -22.15
N ILE A 192 8.25 4.61 -21.43
CA ILE A 192 8.14 5.65 -20.38
C ILE A 192 7.70 6.98 -20.98
N ALA A 193 8.24 7.39 -22.13
CA ALA A 193 7.85 8.62 -22.82
C ALA A 193 6.37 8.57 -23.27
N GLY A 194 5.90 7.42 -23.75
CA GLY A 194 4.49 7.19 -24.08
C GLY A 194 3.57 7.32 -22.86
N ILE A 195 3.98 6.79 -21.71
CA ILE A 195 3.24 6.88 -20.45
C ILE A 195 3.17 8.35 -19.97
N ILE A 196 4.31 9.06 -19.99
CA ILE A 196 4.38 10.49 -19.60
C ILE A 196 3.48 11.34 -20.50
N SER A 197 3.46 11.06 -21.81
CA SER A 197 2.63 11.78 -22.77
C SER A 197 1.13 11.47 -22.60
N SER A 198 0.77 10.25 -22.16
CA SER A 198 -0.61 9.85 -21.87
C SER A 198 -1.15 10.34 -20.52
N GLN A 199 -0.28 10.83 -19.62
CA GLN A 199 -0.66 11.33 -18.30
C GLN A 199 -0.79 12.86 -18.24
N GLN A 200 -0.59 13.57 -19.34
CA GLN A 200 -0.92 14.99 -19.41
C GLN A 200 -2.43 15.19 -19.62
N LEU A 201 -3.04 15.70 -18.55
CA LEU A 201 -4.38 16.28 -18.37
C LEU A 201 -5.49 15.36 -17.85
N MET A 202 -5.50 15.19 -16.52
CA MET A 202 -6.67 15.64 -15.76
C MET A 202 -6.20 16.84 -14.92
N HIS A 203 -6.74 18.02 -15.22
CA HIS A 203 -6.52 19.23 -14.44
C HIS A 203 -6.97 18.95 -13.00
N VAL A 204 -6.04 18.70 -12.08
CA VAL A 204 -6.31 18.69 -10.65
C VAL A 204 -6.23 20.14 -10.21
N PRO A 205 -7.32 20.77 -9.74
CA PRO A 205 -7.24 22.12 -9.19
C PRO A 205 -6.39 22.05 -7.92
N ALA A 206 -5.13 22.47 -8.01
CA ALA A 206 -4.35 22.78 -6.82
C ALA A 206 -4.96 24.05 -6.22
N HIS A 207 -5.73 23.91 -5.14
CA HIS A 207 -6.22 25.07 -4.39
C HIS A 207 -5.02 25.87 -3.90
N LYS A 208 -4.87 27.12 -4.40
CA LYS A 208 -3.66 27.94 -4.20
C LYS A 208 -3.52 28.52 -2.79
N ASP A 209 -4.48 28.27 -1.90
CA ASP A 209 -4.62 29.00 -0.63
C ASP A 209 -4.33 28.14 0.62
N PHE A 210 -3.29 27.31 0.59
CA PHE A 210 -2.80 26.66 1.81
C PHE A 210 -1.89 27.56 2.68
N GLY A 211 -1.53 28.76 2.19
CA GLY A 211 -0.66 29.70 2.92
C GLY A 211 -1.35 30.45 4.08
N ASN A 212 -2.64 30.75 3.96
CA ASN A 212 -3.32 31.67 4.88
C ASN A 212 -3.82 31.01 6.18
N VAL A 213 -3.88 29.68 6.23
CA VAL A 213 -4.30 28.94 7.43
C VAL A 213 -3.16 28.84 8.45
N ILE A 214 -1.90 28.91 8.02
CA ILE A 214 -0.73 28.75 8.89
C ILE A 214 -0.38 30.05 9.62
N GLU A 215 -0.65 31.21 9.01
CA GLU A 215 -0.41 32.53 9.64
C GLU A 215 -1.40 32.85 10.77
N THR A 216 -2.58 32.24 10.78
CA THR A 216 -3.60 32.48 11.82
C THR A 216 -3.35 31.67 13.09
N GLU A 217 -2.69 30.51 13.01
CA GLU A 217 -2.33 29.70 14.19
C GLU A 217 -0.98 30.09 14.83
N THR A 218 -0.05 30.67 14.06
CA THR A 218 1.27 31.09 14.59
C THR A 218 1.23 32.36 15.44
N LYS A 219 0.18 33.18 15.35
CA LYS A 219 -0.01 34.35 16.23
C LYS A 219 -0.54 34.04 17.63
N LYS A 220 -0.85 32.78 17.95
CA LYS A 220 -1.42 32.38 19.25
C LYS A 220 -0.43 31.77 20.24
N ILE A 221 0.86 31.73 19.89
CA ILE A 221 1.93 31.19 20.74
C ILE A 221 2.96 32.30 20.98
N GLU A 222 2.57 33.33 21.73
CA GLU A 222 3.53 34.19 22.43
C GLU A 222 3.74 33.62 23.84
N HIS A 223 5.01 33.43 24.21
CA HIS A 223 5.45 32.90 25.50
C HIS A 223 5.20 33.92 26.63
N PRO A 224 4.80 33.49 27.85
CA PRO A 224 4.82 34.38 29.01
C PRO A 224 6.26 34.67 29.42
N GLU A 225 6.57 35.95 29.66
CA GLU A 225 7.85 36.44 30.16
C GLU A 225 8.16 35.83 31.55
N GLU A 226 9.38 35.30 31.72
CA GLU A 226 9.92 34.90 33.03
C GLU A 226 10.34 36.16 33.81
N ASP A 227 9.60 36.49 34.87
CA ASP A 227 10.03 37.42 35.91
C ASP A 227 11.20 36.81 36.70
N ALA A 228 12.41 37.28 36.43
CA ALA A 228 13.55 37.11 37.32
C ALA A 228 13.64 38.33 38.26
N SER A 229 13.42 38.12 39.56
CA SER A 229 13.87 39.05 40.60
C SER A 229 14.85 38.35 41.56
N PRO A 230 15.82 39.08 42.14
CA PRO A 230 17.01 38.50 42.73
C PRO A 230 16.87 38.22 44.23
N SER A 231 17.68 37.27 44.68
CA SER A 231 17.93 36.90 46.06
C SER A 231 18.41 38.07 46.93
N GLU A 232 17.76 38.25 48.08
CA GLU A 232 18.36 38.80 49.29
C GLU A 232 17.91 38.00 50.53
N ILE A 233 18.86 37.91 51.48
CA ILE A 233 18.92 37.23 52.78
C ILE A 233 19.34 35.76 52.73
#